data_AF-A0A4P6KZH2-F1
#
_entry.id   AF-A0A4P6KZH2-F1
#
_cell.length_a   1.000
_cell.length_b   1.000
_cell.length_c   1.000
_cell.angle_alpha   90.00
_cell.angle_beta   90.00
_cell.angle_gamma   90.00
#
_symmetry.space_group_name_H-M   'P 1'
#
loop_
_entity.id
_entity.type
_entity.pdbx_description
1 polymer ?
#
loop_
_entity_poly.entity_id
_entity_poly.type
_entity_poly.pdbx_seq_one_letter_code
_entity_poly.pdbx_strand_id
1 'polypeptide(L)'
;MKNQGTLAVLLISAGALIYAAMQHPRDPRQSARRDTEASKQVTWAVDGASGAPRFAAEAFNDRIEQLLDKAVRDVPAYQDTNRFVCKLPAEVGPVPLLDAVDAYLRGLPDSRRDPDLLQGLHRAAQQGNWLAKVQVYLSRLGSSAPDDATVFQTITLIEWMQEHRIGALYAAIGDAVDASGEPRARSGKALSSLDIYAAMHHNYPSQYKVGQALVRSGDARQAATGRRMLDCAARALPAYRQMVGEHALAARG
;
A
#
# COMPACT_ATOMS: atom_id res chain seq x y z
N MET A 1 25.43 7.11 10.98
CA MET A 1 25.39 6.86 9.53
C MET A 1 25.05 5.39 9.33
N LYS A 2 23.76 5.03 9.34
CA LYS A 2 23.32 3.63 9.35
C LYS A 2 22.02 3.48 8.54
N ASN A 3 22.14 2.66 7.48
CA ASN A 3 21.16 1.76 6.86
C ASN A 3 19.83 2.30 6.30
N GLN A 4 19.87 3.29 5.42
CA GLN A 4 18.71 3.62 4.56
C GLN A 4 18.52 2.63 3.38
N GLY A 5 19.59 1.99 2.91
CA GLY A 5 19.51 1.01 1.80
C GLY A 5 18.73 -0.28 2.12
N THR A 6 18.43 -0.55 3.39
CA THR A 6 17.60 -1.70 3.78
C THR A 6 16.11 -1.44 3.53
N LEU A 7 15.68 -0.16 3.52
CA LEU A 7 14.28 0.20 3.32
C LEU A 7 13.83 0.03 1.86
N ALA A 8 14.69 0.39 0.90
CA ALA A 8 14.44 0.20 -0.53
C ALA A 8 14.36 -1.29 -0.89
N VAL A 9 15.26 -2.10 -0.32
CA VAL A 9 15.23 -3.56 -0.49
C VAL A 9 13.98 -4.16 0.18
N LEU A 10 13.57 -3.69 1.36
CA LEU A 10 12.38 -4.20 2.06
C LEU A 10 11.05 -3.78 1.40
N LEU A 11 10.95 -2.62 0.76
CA LEU A 11 9.75 -2.28 -0.03
C LEU A 11 9.58 -3.22 -1.24
N ILE A 12 10.68 -3.71 -1.79
CA ILE A 12 10.71 -4.65 -2.92
C ILE A 12 10.55 -6.12 -2.44
N SER A 13 10.95 -6.46 -1.21
CA SER A 13 10.94 -7.84 -0.69
C SER A 13 9.96 -8.15 0.46
N ALA A 14 9.33 -7.16 1.10
CA ALA A 14 8.48 -7.35 2.29
C ALA A 14 6.98 -7.07 2.08
N GLY A 15 6.53 -6.88 0.83
CA GLY A 15 5.13 -6.56 0.52
C GLY A 15 4.10 -7.68 0.80
N ALA A 16 4.54 -8.88 1.18
CA ALA A 16 3.65 -10.03 1.40
C ALA A 16 3.06 -10.13 2.82
N LEU A 17 3.55 -9.40 3.82
CA LEU A 17 3.28 -9.78 5.22
C LEU A 17 2.27 -8.93 6.01
N ILE A 18 1.93 -7.70 5.61
CA ILE A 18 1.11 -6.83 6.49
C ILE A 18 -0.35 -6.70 6.05
N TYR A 19 -0.68 -6.85 4.76
CA TYR A 19 -2.09 -6.99 4.38
C TYR A 19 -2.66 -8.37 4.79
N ALA A 20 -1.81 -9.39 4.92
CA ALA A 20 -2.17 -10.71 5.47
C ALA A 20 -2.47 -10.67 6.99
N ALA A 21 -1.91 -9.70 7.72
CA ALA A 21 -2.16 -9.55 9.15
C ALA A 21 -3.55 -8.99 9.49
N MET A 22 -4.32 -8.54 8.49
CA MET A 22 -5.72 -8.12 8.66
C MET A 22 -6.74 -9.21 8.29
N GLN A 23 -6.31 -10.40 7.82
CA GLN A 23 -7.22 -11.41 7.26
C GLN A 23 -7.06 -12.85 7.79
N HIS A 24 -6.32 -13.10 8.87
CA HIS A 24 -6.26 -14.43 9.47
C HIS A 24 -6.86 -14.49 10.88
N PRO A 25 -7.98 -15.24 11.08
CA PRO A 25 -8.20 -15.91 12.36
C PRO A 25 -7.04 -16.91 12.53
N ARG A 26 -6.22 -16.72 13.58
CA ARG A 26 -5.18 -17.69 13.92
C ARG A 26 -5.83 -19.00 14.35
N ASP A 27 -5.70 -20.05 13.54
CA ASP A 27 -5.87 -21.43 14.00
C ASP A 27 -4.50 -21.94 14.51
N PRO A 28 -4.31 -22.20 15.81
CA PRO A 28 -3.00 -22.48 16.39
C PRO A 28 -2.51 -23.94 16.19
N ARG A 29 -3.04 -24.69 15.22
CA ARG A 29 -2.74 -26.14 15.11
C ARG A 29 -1.87 -26.59 13.92
N GLN A 30 -1.33 -25.69 13.11
CA GLN A 30 -0.52 -26.09 11.94
C GLN A 30 0.98 -25.77 12.00
N SER A 31 1.51 -25.24 13.10
CA SER A 31 2.93 -24.87 13.24
C SER A 31 3.86 -26.01 13.67
N ALA A 32 3.48 -27.28 13.47
CA ALA A 32 4.30 -28.43 13.87
C ALA A 32 4.43 -29.48 12.76
N ARG A 33 4.68 -29.06 11.51
CA ARG A 33 5.21 -29.96 10.46
C ARG A 33 5.61 -29.18 9.21
N ARG A 34 6.84 -28.64 9.19
CA ARG A 34 7.67 -28.40 7.99
C ARG A 34 8.96 -27.67 8.40
N ASP A 35 9.73 -28.32 9.24
CA ASP A 35 11.19 -28.13 9.28
C ASP A 35 11.79 -29.40 8.68
N THR A 36 12.02 -29.40 7.37
CA THR A 36 13.11 -30.12 6.66
C THR A 36 12.90 -29.97 5.16
N GLU A 37 14.02 -29.74 4.45
CA GLU A 37 14.19 -29.76 2.99
C GLU A 37 13.77 -28.50 2.20
N ALA A 38 14.72 -27.62 1.94
CA ALA A 38 15.35 -27.48 0.61
C ALA A 38 16.07 -26.13 0.46
N SER A 39 17.27 -26.02 1.03
CA SER A 39 18.26 -25.06 0.53
C SER A 39 18.76 -25.56 -0.84
N LYS A 40 18.23 -24.99 -1.91
CA LYS A 40 18.92 -24.95 -3.21
C LYS A 40 19.09 -23.49 -3.61
N GLN A 41 20.28 -22.96 -3.34
CA GLN A 41 20.81 -21.81 -4.03
C GLN A 41 20.81 -22.13 -5.52
N VAL A 42 19.99 -21.42 -6.29
CA VAL A 42 20.09 -21.41 -7.74
C VAL A 42 20.85 -20.16 -8.13
N THR A 43 22.16 -20.33 -8.34
CA THR A 43 23.01 -19.36 -9.02
C THR A 43 22.68 -19.42 -10.52
N TRP A 44 22.00 -18.40 -11.04
CA TRP A 44 21.87 -18.20 -12.48
C TRP A 44 23.05 -17.35 -12.97
N ALA A 45 24.00 -18.00 -13.62
CA ALA A 45 24.93 -17.33 -14.53
C ALA A 45 24.15 -16.91 -15.78
N VAL A 46 24.24 -15.64 -16.16
CA VAL A 46 23.65 -15.13 -17.40
C VAL A 46 24.78 -14.67 -18.31
N ASP A 47 25.17 -15.56 -19.22
CA ASP A 47 25.87 -15.20 -20.45
C ASP A 47 24.96 -14.35 -21.33
N GLY A 48 25.54 -13.32 -21.95
CA GLY A 48 24.81 -12.24 -22.61
C GLY A 48 24.31 -12.54 -24.02
N ALA A 49 23.24 -11.84 -24.43
CA ALA A 49 23.07 -11.27 -25.76
C ALA A 49 21.84 -10.33 -25.79
N SER A 50 21.95 -9.23 -26.55
CA SER A 50 20.91 -8.30 -27.02
C SER A 50 20.40 -7.16 -26.11
N GLY A 51 21.11 -6.02 -26.17
CA GLY A 51 20.56 -4.82 -26.82
C GLY A 51 19.56 -3.91 -26.11
N ALA A 52 19.12 -4.19 -24.89
CA ALA A 52 18.38 -3.19 -24.08
C ALA A 52 19.36 -2.47 -23.14
N PRO A 53 19.27 -1.13 -22.96
CA PRO A 53 20.03 -0.46 -21.92
C PRO A 53 19.59 -1.05 -20.58
N ARG A 54 20.45 -1.87 -19.96
CA ARG A 54 20.27 -2.32 -18.59
C ARG A 54 20.18 -1.07 -17.73
N PHE A 55 19.00 -0.80 -17.16
CA PHE A 55 18.94 0.16 -16.06
C PHE A 55 19.83 -0.40 -14.96
N ALA A 56 20.99 0.21 -14.73
CA ALA A 56 21.90 -0.26 -13.69
C ALA A 56 21.12 -0.29 -12.38
N ALA A 57 21.00 -1.47 -11.75
CA ALA A 57 20.21 -1.67 -10.54
C ALA A 57 20.61 -0.69 -9.41
N GLU A 58 21.85 -0.20 -9.43
CA GLU A 58 22.40 0.84 -8.55
C GLU A 58 21.71 2.20 -8.78
N ALA A 59 21.65 2.68 -10.02
CA ALA A 59 20.97 3.94 -10.37
C ALA A 59 19.45 3.89 -10.11
N PHE A 60 18.86 2.68 -10.18
CA PHE A 60 17.47 2.43 -9.80
C PHE A 60 17.25 2.59 -8.30
N ASN A 61 18.08 1.92 -7.49
CA ASN A 61 17.99 1.99 -6.03
C ASN A 61 18.19 3.42 -5.54
N ASP A 62 19.19 4.14 -6.07
CA ASP A 62 19.44 5.54 -5.71
C ASP A 62 18.23 6.45 -6.01
N ARG A 63 17.58 6.25 -7.17
CA ARG A 63 16.40 7.04 -7.55
C ARG A 63 15.21 6.74 -6.65
N ILE A 64 14.94 5.47 -6.37
CA ILE A 64 13.87 5.10 -5.43
C ILE A 64 14.17 5.65 -4.04
N GLU A 65 15.40 5.50 -3.55
CA GLU A 65 15.81 6.04 -2.25
C GLU A 65 15.56 7.54 -2.20
N GLN A 66 16.02 8.33 -3.19
CA GLN A 66 15.80 9.77 -3.24
C GLN A 66 14.31 10.14 -3.24
N LEU A 67 13.47 9.40 -3.98
CA LEU A 67 12.03 9.62 -4.03
C LEU A 67 11.36 9.33 -2.69
N LEU A 68 11.72 8.23 -2.04
CA LEU A 68 11.21 7.85 -0.73
C LEU A 68 11.64 8.83 0.34
N ASP A 69 12.91 9.23 0.33
CA ASP A 69 13.47 10.23 1.23
C ASP A 69 12.75 11.57 1.09
N LYS A 70 12.49 11.99 -0.15
CA LYS A 70 11.72 13.20 -0.44
C LYS A 70 10.29 13.05 0.04
N ALA A 71 9.62 11.93 -0.22
CA ALA A 71 8.27 11.66 0.24
C ALA A 71 8.16 11.73 1.77
N VAL A 72 9.10 11.13 2.51
CA VAL A 72 9.12 11.19 3.98
C VAL A 72 9.35 12.63 4.47
N ARG A 73 10.25 13.40 3.85
CA ARG A 73 10.46 14.82 4.18
C ARG A 73 9.24 15.68 3.89
N ASP A 74 8.46 15.33 2.86
CA ASP A 74 7.23 16.04 2.49
C ASP A 74 6.06 15.81 3.47
N VAL A 75 6.21 14.91 4.45
CA VAL A 75 5.21 14.65 5.50
C VAL A 75 5.49 15.53 6.72
N PRO A 76 4.62 16.51 7.02
CA PRO A 76 4.73 17.28 8.25
C PRO A 76 4.70 16.37 9.49
N ALA A 77 5.56 16.70 10.46
CA ALA A 77 5.64 16.00 11.74
C ALA A 77 4.31 16.01 12.52
N TYR A 78 3.48 17.04 12.29
CA TYR A 78 2.15 17.15 12.86
C TYR A 78 1.09 17.38 11.77
N GLN A 79 0.02 16.59 11.84
CA GLN A 79 -1.14 16.68 10.96
C GLN A 79 -2.37 17.01 11.79
N ASP A 80 -3.02 18.16 11.52
CA ASP A 80 -4.29 18.49 12.14
C ASP A 80 -5.42 17.70 11.47
N THR A 81 -5.77 16.56 12.05
CA THR A 81 -6.83 15.67 11.55
C THR A 81 -8.18 16.37 11.43
N ASN A 82 -8.41 17.47 12.17
CA ASN A 82 -9.65 18.24 12.07
C ASN A 82 -9.82 18.92 10.71
N ARG A 83 -8.74 19.07 9.94
CA ARG A 83 -8.76 19.59 8.56
C ARG A 83 -9.09 18.52 7.51
N PHE A 84 -9.42 17.30 7.94
CA PHE A 84 -9.82 16.25 7.02
C PHE A 84 -11.03 16.67 6.17
N VAL A 85 -10.88 16.53 4.85
CA VAL A 85 -11.93 16.73 3.86
C VAL A 85 -12.12 15.42 3.10
N CYS A 86 -13.35 14.89 3.14
CA CYS A 86 -13.69 13.71 2.35
C CYS A 86 -13.77 14.10 0.87
N LYS A 87 -13.14 13.30 0.01
CA LYS A 87 -13.33 13.33 -1.44
C LYS A 87 -13.57 11.92 -1.96
N LEU A 88 -14.64 11.73 -2.71
CA LEU A 88 -14.90 10.50 -3.46
C LEU A 88 -13.93 10.37 -4.65
N PRO A 89 -13.77 9.16 -5.22
CA PRO A 89 -12.75 8.95 -6.25
C PRO A 89 -12.85 9.90 -7.44
N ALA A 90 -14.07 10.18 -7.92
CA ALA A 90 -14.30 11.12 -9.03
C ALA A 90 -14.00 12.59 -8.69
N GLU A 91 -13.97 12.96 -7.41
CA GLU A 91 -13.63 14.32 -6.95
C GLU A 91 -12.10 14.52 -6.78
N VAL A 92 -11.34 13.42 -6.71
CA VAL A 92 -9.88 13.44 -6.63
C VAL A 92 -9.28 13.51 -8.04
N GLY A 93 -9.83 12.74 -8.97
CA GLY A 93 -9.32 12.69 -10.34
C GLY A 93 -10.15 11.75 -11.23
N PRO A 94 -9.71 11.56 -12.48
CA PRO A 94 -10.41 10.72 -13.45
C PRO A 94 -10.48 9.26 -12.98
N VAL A 95 -11.66 8.65 -13.15
CA VAL A 95 -11.95 7.27 -12.75
C VAL A 95 -12.68 6.47 -13.86
N PRO A 96 -12.18 6.45 -15.12
CA PRO A 96 -12.75 5.58 -16.14
C PRO A 96 -12.62 4.11 -15.75
N LEU A 97 -13.59 3.27 -16.12
CA LEU A 97 -13.60 1.84 -15.79
C LEU A 97 -13.48 1.57 -14.28
N LEU A 98 -14.16 2.37 -13.44
CA LEU A 98 -14.12 2.22 -11.98
C LEU A 98 -14.67 0.88 -11.49
N ASP A 99 -15.60 0.30 -12.23
CA ASP A 99 -16.14 -1.05 -12.09
C ASP A 99 -15.06 -2.14 -12.18
N ALA A 100 -14.04 -1.98 -13.03
CA ALA A 100 -12.90 -2.90 -13.07
C ALA A 100 -12.07 -2.84 -11.78
N VAL A 101 -11.90 -1.64 -11.22
CA VAL A 101 -11.19 -1.45 -9.94
C VAL A 101 -11.99 -2.05 -8.78
N ASP A 102 -13.31 -1.83 -8.75
CA ASP A 102 -14.19 -2.41 -7.74
C ASP A 102 -14.20 -3.95 -7.80
N ALA A 103 -14.29 -4.54 -9.00
CA ALA A 103 -14.22 -5.98 -9.19
C ALA A 103 -12.87 -6.56 -8.71
N TYR A 104 -11.76 -5.92 -9.08
CA TYR A 104 -10.43 -6.30 -8.60
C TYR A 104 -10.34 -6.26 -7.07
N LEU A 105 -10.82 -5.18 -6.44
CA LEU A 105 -10.78 -5.03 -4.98
C LEU A 105 -11.68 -6.05 -4.25
N ARG A 106 -12.86 -6.35 -4.78
CA ARG A 106 -13.76 -7.38 -4.22
C ARG A 106 -13.19 -8.79 -4.33
N GLY A 107 -12.41 -9.07 -5.37
CA GLY A 107 -11.78 -10.37 -5.57
C GLY A 107 -10.50 -10.58 -4.76
N LEU A 108 -10.05 -9.62 -3.95
CA LEU A 108 -8.84 -9.78 -3.15
C LEU A 108 -9.01 -10.90 -2.09
N PRO A 109 -7.96 -11.70 -1.82
CA PRO A 109 -6.62 -11.62 -2.40
C PRO A 109 -6.46 -12.32 -3.75
N ASP A 110 -7.42 -13.12 -4.20
CA ASP A 110 -7.30 -13.99 -5.38
C ASP A 110 -7.18 -13.21 -6.70
N SER A 111 -7.78 -12.03 -6.78
CA SER A 111 -7.68 -11.13 -7.93
C SER A 111 -6.24 -10.73 -8.29
N ARG A 112 -5.28 -10.87 -7.37
CA ARG A 112 -3.84 -10.65 -7.64
C ARG A 112 -3.26 -11.67 -8.62
N ARG A 113 -3.92 -12.81 -8.81
CA ARG A 113 -3.49 -13.92 -9.68
C ARG A 113 -4.46 -14.16 -10.83
N ASP A 114 -5.56 -13.42 -10.87
CA ASP A 114 -6.58 -13.52 -11.90
C ASP A 114 -6.16 -12.65 -13.11
N PRO A 115 -5.86 -13.26 -14.26
CA PRO A 115 -5.38 -12.52 -15.43
C PRO A 115 -6.43 -11.56 -15.99
N ASP A 116 -7.72 -11.88 -15.90
CA ASP A 116 -8.80 -11.06 -16.46
C ASP A 116 -9.03 -9.82 -15.59
N LEU A 117 -9.04 -10.00 -14.26
CA LEU A 117 -9.15 -8.88 -13.32
C LEU A 117 -7.92 -7.97 -13.38
N LEU A 118 -6.72 -8.53 -13.51
CA LEU A 118 -5.50 -7.73 -13.72
C LEU A 118 -5.54 -6.99 -15.06
N GLN A 119 -5.99 -7.62 -16.14
CA GLN A 119 -6.12 -6.95 -17.44
C GLN A 119 -7.09 -5.77 -17.37
N GLY A 120 -8.25 -5.95 -16.72
CA GLY A 120 -9.21 -4.88 -16.47
C GLY A 120 -8.61 -3.72 -15.69
N LEU A 121 -7.84 -4.04 -14.63
CA LEU A 121 -7.15 -3.05 -13.81
C LEU A 121 -6.10 -2.26 -14.60
N HIS A 122 -5.28 -2.94 -15.40
CA HIS A 122 -4.27 -2.31 -16.26
C HIS A 122 -4.91 -1.40 -17.31
N ARG A 123 -6.02 -1.83 -17.93
CA ARG A 123 -6.77 -1.01 -18.90
C ARG A 123 -7.32 0.26 -18.24
N ALA A 124 -7.90 0.15 -17.05
CA ALA A 124 -8.38 1.31 -16.29
C ALA A 124 -7.22 2.29 -15.99
N ALA A 125 -6.07 1.79 -15.56
CA ALA A 125 -4.89 2.60 -15.27
C ALA A 125 -4.36 3.33 -16.52
N GLN A 126 -4.32 2.64 -17.67
CA GLN A 126 -3.92 3.21 -18.96
C GLN A 126 -4.87 4.32 -19.44
N GLN A 127 -6.17 4.20 -19.14
CA GLN A 127 -7.16 5.24 -19.43
C GLN A 127 -7.11 6.41 -18.43
N GLY A 128 -6.20 6.37 -17.46
CA GLY A 128 -6.00 7.45 -16.50
C GLY A 128 -6.75 7.28 -15.18
N ASN A 129 -7.35 6.12 -14.91
CA ASN A 129 -7.97 5.86 -13.61
C ASN A 129 -6.92 5.87 -12.51
N TRP A 130 -6.98 6.91 -11.67
CA TRP A 130 -5.98 7.16 -10.64
C TRP A 130 -5.97 6.05 -9.58
N LEU A 131 -7.15 5.51 -9.23
CA LEU A 131 -7.27 4.44 -8.26
C LEU A 131 -6.74 3.12 -8.84
N ALA A 132 -6.94 2.87 -10.13
CA ALA A 132 -6.34 1.73 -10.81
C ALA A 132 -4.80 1.82 -10.83
N LYS A 133 -4.22 3.00 -11.10
CA LYS A 133 -2.77 3.23 -11.01
C LYS A 133 -2.22 2.87 -9.62
N VAL A 134 -2.92 3.27 -8.57
CA VAL A 134 -2.59 2.90 -7.19
C VAL A 134 -2.62 1.38 -7.01
N GLN A 135 -3.68 0.70 -7.46
CA GLN A 135 -3.77 -0.75 -7.29
C GLN A 135 -2.73 -1.51 -8.12
N VAL A 136 -2.37 -1.04 -9.31
CA VAL A 136 -1.27 -1.59 -10.12
C VAL A 136 0.08 -1.44 -9.40
N TYR A 137 0.29 -0.33 -8.71
CA TYR A 137 1.48 -0.17 -7.87
C TYR A 137 1.44 -1.17 -6.69
N LEU A 138 0.33 -1.22 -5.95
CA LEU A 138 0.20 -2.07 -4.77
C LEU A 138 0.28 -3.57 -5.11
N SER A 139 -0.20 -3.99 -6.28
CA SER A 139 -0.10 -5.39 -6.74
C SER A 139 1.34 -5.82 -7.02
N ARG A 140 2.26 -4.87 -7.20
CA ARG A 140 3.69 -5.11 -7.45
C ARG A 140 4.53 -5.10 -6.18
N LEU A 141 4.01 -4.57 -5.07
CA LEU A 141 4.75 -4.55 -3.80
C LEU A 141 5.07 -5.97 -3.33
N GLY A 142 6.34 -6.20 -2.97
CA GLY A 142 6.81 -7.52 -2.52
C GLY A 142 7.01 -8.56 -3.63
N SER A 143 6.82 -8.19 -4.91
CA SER A 143 7.17 -9.03 -6.05
C SER A 143 8.49 -8.56 -6.64
N SER A 144 9.41 -9.49 -6.90
CA SER A 144 10.59 -9.18 -7.70
C SER A 144 10.16 -8.75 -9.10
N ALA A 145 10.61 -7.57 -9.54
CA ALA A 145 10.34 -7.12 -10.90
C ALA A 145 11.01 -8.10 -11.89
N PRO A 146 10.26 -8.62 -12.88
CA PRO A 146 10.80 -9.59 -13.82
C PRO A 146 11.70 -8.95 -14.88
N ASP A 147 11.58 -7.63 -15.11
CA ASP A 147 12.31 -6.89 -16.14
C ASP A 147 12.43 -5.38 -15.84
N ASP A 148 13.32 -4.70 -16.59
CA ASP A 148 13.59 -3.26 -16.51
C ASP A 148 12.37 -2.39 -16.85
N ALA A 149 11.45 -2.89 -17.68
CA ALA A 149 10.24 -2.16 -18.04
C ALA A 149 9.28 -2.06 -16.84
N THR A 150 9.14 -3.15 -16.08
CA THR A 150 8.33 -3.20 -14.86
C THR A 150 8.90 -2.30 -13.77
N VAL A 151 10.24 -2.28 -13.66
CA VAL A 151 11.02 -1.39 -12.79
C VAL A 151 10.72 0.08 -13.14
N PHE A 152 10.86 0.47 -14.41
CA PHE A 152 10.60 1.83 -14.86
C PHE A 152 9.14 2.25 -14.61
N GLN A 153 8.18 1.39 -14.95
CA GLN A 153 6.76 1.65 -14.70
C GLN A 153 6.45 1.86 -13.21
N THR A 154 7.12 1.11 -12.32
CA THR A 154 6.94 1.24 -10.88
C THR A 154 7.46 2.58 -10.37
N ILE A 155 8.64 3.02 -10.83
CA ILE A 155 9.14 4.37 -10.53
C ILE A 155 8.18 5.44 -11.01
N THR A 156 7.71 5.35 -12.26
CA THR A 156 6.78 6.35 -12.81
C THR A 156 5.50 6.44 -11.99
N LEU A 157 5.01 5.32 -11.44
CA LEU A 157 3.84 5.31 -10.55
C LEU A 157 4.15 5.96 -9.19
N ILE A 158 5.34 5.72 -8.62
CA ILE A 158 5.79 6.37 -7.38
C ILE A 158 5.88 7.88 -7.57
N GLU A 159 6.56 8.33 -8.63
CA GLU A 159 6.71 9.74 -8.98
C GLU A 159 5.36 10.42 -9.18
N TRP A 160 4.48 9.79 -9.97
CA TRP A 160 3.14 10.30 -10.21
C TRP A 160 2.33 10.42 -8.90
N MET A 161 2.37 9.40 -8.03
CA MET A 161 1.68 9.44 -6.73
C MET A 161 2.27 10.51 -5.81
N GLN A 162 3.58 10.71 -5.82
CA GLN A 162 4.22 11.77 -5.04
C GLN A 162 3.77 13.15 -5.51
N GLU A 163 3.86 13.42 -6.83
CA GLU A 163 3.46 14.70 -7.44
C GLU A 163 1.99 15.03 -7.14
N HIS A 164 1.11 14.03 -7.17
CA HIS A 164 -0.31 14.19 -6.92
C HIS A 164 -0.69 14.03 -5.45
N ARG A 165 0.30 13.85 -4.55
CA ARG A 165 0.12 13.60 -3.11
C ARG A 165 -0.92 12.53 -2.83
N ILE A 166 -0.79 11.38 -3.49
CA ILE A 166 -1.66 10.23 -3.28
C ILE A 166 -1.18 9.44 -2.07
N GLY A 167 -2.03 9.38 -1.05
CA GLY A 167 -1.77 8.81 0.26
C GLY A 167 -1.37 7.34 0.25
N ALA A 168 -1.71 6.61 -0.82
CA ALA A 168 -1.32 5.20 -0.97
C ALA A 168 0.20 4.99 -1.00
N LEU A 169 0.97 5.94 -1.54
CA LEU A 169 2.42 5.90 -1.47
C LEU A 169 2.91 5.93 -0.01
N TYR A 170 2.39 6.88 0.77
CA TYR A 170 2.79 7.09 2.16
C TYR A 170 2.35 5.94 3.08
N ALA A 171 1.17 5.36 2.82
CA ALA A 171 0.72 4.15 3.50
C ALA A 171 1.68 2.98 3.23
N ALA A 172 2.07 2.76 1.97
CA ALA A 172 3.03 1.71 1.62
C ALA A 172 4.41 1.90 2.27
N ILE A 173 4.88 3.15 2.37
CA ILE A 173 6.13 3.48 3.09
C ILE A 173 5.99 3.15 4.58
N GLY A 174 4.89 3.57 5.21
CA GLY A 174 4.62 3.29 6.63
C GLY A 174 4.58 1.79 6.91
N ASP A 175 3.87 1.03 6.09
CA ASP A 175 3.79 -0.43 6.23
C ASP A 175 5.16 -1.10 6.08
N ALA A 176 6.01 -0.64 5.16
CA ALA A 176 7.35 -1.19 5.00
C ALA A 176 8.30 -0.85 6.17
N VAL A 177 8.20 0.37 6.71
CA VAL A 177 8.92 0.76 7.94
C VAL A 177 8.48 -0.13 9.09
N ASP A 178 7.17 -0.35 9.28
CA ASP A 178 6.66 -1.24 10.32
C ASP A 178 7.14 -2.70 10.14
N ALA A 179 7.17 -3.21 8.89
CA ALA A 179 7.68 -4.55 8.56
C ALA A 179 9.18 -4.71 8.84
N SER A 180 9.97 -3.65 8.68
CA SER A 180 11.43 -3.67 8.90
C SER A 180 11.85 -3.88 10.36
N GLY A 181 10.91 -3.79 11.31
CA GLY A 181 11.16 -4.08 12.72
C GLY A 181 12.09 -3.08 13.41
N GLU A 182 12.23 -1.84 12.88
CA GLU A 182 12.98 -0.81 13.61
C GLU A 182 12.40 -0.62 15.03
N PRO A 183 13.23 -0.53 16.10
CA PRO A 183 12.78 -0.70 17.47
C PRO A 183 11.83 0.38 18.03
N ARG A 184 11.42 1.38 17.24
CA ARG A 184 10.54 2.46 17.70
C ARG A 184 9.05 2.09 17.74
N ALA A 185 8.64 0.93 17.22
CA ALA A 185 7.23 0.54 17.11
C ALA A 185 6.76 -0.58 18.07
N ARG A 186 7.50 -0.86 19.16
CA ARG A 186 6.99 -1.71 20.25
C ARG A 186 6.33 -0.88 21.35
N SER A 187 5.24 -0.21 21.01
CA SER A 187 4.20 0.21 21.95
C SER A 187 2.87 0.22 21.19
N GLY A 188 1.81 -0.32 21.79
CA GLY A 188 0.55 -0.69 21.12
C GLY A 188 0.07 0.32 20.06
N LYS A 189 0.25 -0.04 18.78
CA LYS A 189 -0.13 0.64 17.52
C LYS A 189 -0.66 2.07 17.68
N ALA A 190 0.22 3.00 18.05
CA ALA A 190 -0.02 4.42 17.83
C ALA A 190 -0.05 4.68 16.32
N LEU A 191 -0.97 5.55 15.86
CA LEU A 191 -0.99 5.97 14.45
C LEU A 191 0.33 6.66 14.11
N SER A 192 0.98 6.23 13.02
CA SER A 192 2.15 6.94 12.51
C SER A 192 1.75 8.27 11.85
N SER A 193 2.68 9.20 11.70
CA SER A 193 2.45 10.41 10.90
C SER A 193 2.14 10.07 9.44
N LEU A 194 2.71 8.98 8.91
CA LEU A 194 2.44 8.45 7.57
C LEU A 194 1.01 7.93 7.44
N ASP A 195 0.47 7.24 8.45
CA ASP A 195 -0.92 6.80 8.46
C ASP A 195 -1.89 7.98 8.40
N ILE A 196 -1.63 9.00 9.22
CA ILE A 196 -2.46 10.20 9.27
C ILE A 196 -2.38 10.97 7.97
N TYR A 197 -1.17 11.14 7.42
CA TYR A 197 -0.97 11.78 6.13
C TYR A 197 -1.72 11.03 5.02
N ALA A 198 -1.55 9.72 4.93
CA ALA A 198 -2.23 8.90 3.93
C ALA A 198 -3.75 9.04 4.01
N ALA A 199 -4.32 9.01 5.21
CA ALA A 199 -5.75 9.20 5.44
C ALA A 199 -6.25 10.58 4.94
N MET A 200 -5.47 11.63 5.19
CA MET A 200 -5.79 12.99 4.74
C MET A 200 -5.62 13.17 3.23
N HIS A 201 -4.87 12.29 2.57
CA HIS A 201 -4.46 12.39 1.18
C HIS A 201 -5.04 11.25 0.32
N HIS A 202 -6.37 11.08 0.32
CA HIS A 202 -7.07 10.19 -0.63
C HIS A 202 -6.71 8.69 -0.55
N ASN A 203 -6.23 8.20 0.60
CA ASN A 203 -6.14 6.76 0.85
C ASN A 203 -7.29 6.28 1.74
N TYR A 204 -8.29 5.62 1.14
CA TYR A 204 -9.48 5.15 1.85
C TYR A 204 -9.20 4.07 2.91
N PRO A 205 -8.31 3.08 2.69
CA PRO A 205 -7.88 2.17 3.76
C PRO A 205 -7.28 2.89 4.99
N SER A 206 -6.42 3.89 4.78
CA SER A 206 -5.85 4.69 5.87
C SER A 206 -6.91 5.56 6.54
N GLN A 207 -7.87 6.12 5.80
CA GLN A 207 -9.03 6.82 6.40
C GLN A 207 -9.80 5.90 7.35
N TYR A 208 -9.99 4.64 6.98
CA TYR A 208 -10.61 3.67 7.87
C TYR A 208 -9.76 3.42 9.13
N LYS A 209 -8.47 3.09 8.95
CA LYS A 209 -7.51 2.83 10.05
C LYS A 209 -7.44 4.01 11.03
N VAL A 210 -7.22 5.22 10.52
CA VAL A 210 -7.13 6.45 11.32
C VAL A 210 -8.48 6.80 11.94
N GLY A 211 -9.57 6.67 11.18
CA GLY A 211 -10.92 6.93 11.66
C GLY A 211 -11.29 6.08 12.88
N GLN A 212 -10.96 4.79 12.87
CA GLN A 212 -11.18 3.90 14.03
C GLN A 212 -10.38 4.32 15.26
N ALA A 213 -9.14 4.78 15.07
CA ALA A 213 -8.29 5.23 16.19
C ALA A 213 -8.80 6.55 16.78
N LEU A 214 -9.21 7.51 15.92
CA LEU A 214 -9.79 8.78 16.37
C LEU A 214 -11.12 8.63 17.09
N VAL A 215 -11.97 7.67 16.69
CA VAL A 215 -13.22 7.36 17.43
C VAL A 215 -12.93 6.81 18.83
N ARG A 216 -11.80 6.12 19.02
CA ARG A 216 -11.40 5.52 20.30
C ARG A 216 -10.57 6.44 21.20
N SER A 217 -10.25 7.66 20.79
CA SER A 217 -9.34 8.54 21.54
C SER A 217 -9.95 9.20 22.77
N GLY A 218 -11.28 9.17 22.92
CA GLY A 218 -12.01 9.83 24.01
C GLY A 218 -12.25 11.33 23.81
N ASP A 219 -11.62 11.96 22.82
CA ASP A 219 -11.88 13.37 22.46
C ASP A 219 -13.07 13.49 21.49
N ALA A 220 -14.08 14.29 21.86
CA ALA A 220 -15.32 14.41 21.09
C ALA A 220 -15.10 14.96 19.66
N ARG A 221 -14.13 15.87 19.50
CA ARG A 221 -13.82 16.50 18.21
C ARG A 221 -13.09 15.54 17.28
N GLN A 222 -12.11 14.80 17.82
CA GLN A 222 -11.43 13.73 17.11
C GLN A 222 -12.40 12.61 16.74
N ALA A 223 -13.30 12.20 17.64
CA ALA A 223 -14.29 11.18 17.34
C ALA A 223 -15.24 11.60 16.20
N ALA A 224 -15.63 12.88 16.13
CA ALA A 224 -16.40 13.42 15.02
C ALA A 224 -15.62 13.36 13.69
N THR A 225 -14.35 13.75 13.70
CA THR A 225 -13.46 13.61 12.54
C THR A 225 -13.31 12.15 12.13
N GLY A 226 -13.12 11.24 13.09
CA GLY A 226 -12.96 9.81 12.86
C GLY A 226 -14.18 9.21 12.17
N ARG A 227 -15.40 9.55 12.63
CA ARG A 227 -16.64 9.14 11.95
C ARG A 227 -16.71 9.62 10.50
N ARG A 228 -16.32 10.86 10.22
CA ARG A 228 -16.26 11.37 8.83
C ARG A 228 -15.28 10.58 7.96
N MET A 229 -14.14 10.17 8.50
CA MET A 229 -13.17 9.35 7.77
C MET A 229 -13.73 7.95 7.49
N LEU A 230 -14.37 7.32 8.46
CA LEU A 230 -15.03 6.01 8.30
C LEU A 230 -16.12 6.07 7.22
N ASP A 231 -16.99 7.08 7.27
CA ASP A 231 -18.05 7.29 6.28
C ASP A 231 -17.48 7.56 4.89
N CYS A 232 -16.38 8.30 4.79
CA CYS A 232 -15.70 8.57 3.53
C CYS A 232 -15.18 7.28 2.90
N ALA A 233 -14.44 6.48 3.68
CA ALA A 233 -13.91 5.20 3.23
C ALA A 233 -15.03 4.25 2.76
N ALA A 234 -16.12 4.14 3.51
CA ALA A 234 -17.24 3.27 3.17
C ALA A 234 -18.07 3.74 1.95
N ARG A 235 -17.98 5.02 1.56
CA ARG A 235 -18.66 5.57 0.38
C ARG A 235 -17.78 5.63 -0.86
N ALA A 236 -16.46 5.48 -0.72
CA ALA A 236 -15.54 5.59 -1.84
C ALA A 236 -15.80 4.53 -2.92
N LEU A 237 -16.02 3.27 -2.52
CA LEU A 237 -16.42 2.17 -3.40
C LEU A 237 -17.25 1.12 -2.65
N PRO A 238 -18.12 0.36 -3.35
CA PRO A 238 -18.76 -0.84 -2.79
C PRO A 238 -17.78 -1.82 -2.14
N ALA A 239 -16.64 -2.09 -2.80
CA ALA A 239 -15.58 -2.94 -2.24
C ALA A 239 -15.08 -2.45 -0.88
N TYR A 240 -14.89 -1.14 -0.71
CA TYR A 240 -14.45 -0.56 0.57
C TYR A 240 -15.53 -0.68 1.65
N ARG A 241 -16.82 -0.54 1.30
CA ARG A 241 -17.90 -0.78 2.25
C ARG A 241 -17.90 -2.21 2.77
N GLN A 242 -17.68 -3.19 1.90
CA GLN A 242 -17.65 -4.61 2.28
C GLN A 242 -16.46 -4.88 3.21
N MET A 243 -15.26 -4.45 2.82
CA MET A 243 -14.06 -4.55 3.67
C MET A 243 -14.26 -3.91 5.05
N VAL A 244 -14.86 -2.71 5.10
CA VAL A 244 -15.15 -2.01 6.36
C VAL A 244 -16.23 -2.71 7.19
N GLY A 245 -17.31 -3.16 6.56
CA GLY A 245 -18.45 -3.79 7.23
C GLY A 245 -18.14 -5.17 7.83
N GLU A 246 -17.34 -5.98 7.14
CA GLU A 246 -16.88 -7.28 7.64
C GLU A 246 -16.04 -7.14 8.92
N HIS A 247 -15.18 -6.12 8.99
CA HIS A 247 -14.38 -5.84 10.18
C HIS A 247 -15.22 -5.33 11.38
N ALA A 248 -16.31 -4.61 11.14
CA ALA A 248 -17.21 -4.16 12.20
C ALA A 248 -18.00 -5.32 12.86
N LEU A 249 -18.28 -6.37 12.08
CA LEU A 249 -18.90 -7.60 12.57
C LEU A 249 -17.89 -8.51 13.30
N ALA A 250 -16.67 -8.62 12.77
CA ALA A 250 -15.59 -9.40 13.40
C ALA A 250 -15.11 -8.81 14.74
N ALA A 251 -15.25 -7.50 14.97
CA ALA A 251 -14.88 -6.85 16.24
C ALA A 251 -15.96 -6.95 17.34
N ARG A 252 -17.12 -7.59 17.05
CA ARG A 252 -18.25 -7.77 17.99
C ARG A 252 -18.48 -9.21 18.42
N GLY A 253 -17.72 -10.17 17.87
CA GLY A 253 -17.73 -11.59 18.27
C GLY A 253 -16.46 -11.95 19.03
#